data_AF-Q8C0V2-F1
#
_entry.id   AF-Q8C0V2-F1
#
_cell.length_a   1.000
_cell.length_b   1.000
_cell.length_c   1.000
_cell.angle_alpha   90.00
_cell.angle_beta   90.00
_cell.angle_gamma   90.00
#
_symmetry.space_group_name_H-M   'P 1'
#
loop_
_entity.id
_entity.type
_entity.pdbx_description
1 polymer ?
#
loop_
_entity_poly.entity_id
_entity_poly.type
_entity_poly.pdbx_seq_one_letter_code
_entity_poly.pdbx_strand_id
1 'polypeptide(L)'
;MLNHYGKTASFTTKIGLCLNMRSLPWYVQANPNTFFPRCYGLCTESEKQEFLDDFRRTVAASILKWVVLHQNYCSKVKGKSKKEEAKNSDPSPKKDPENPDLKLPSLSGQVVDTACKVCQAYLGQLEHEDIDVSEASTEALSEEEWNDLTQQYYLLVHGNASITDSKSYFAQCQALLSKISSVNPQTEIDGIRNIWIIKPAAKSRGRDIVCMDRVENILSLVAADSQTTKDNKWVVQKYIETPMLIYDTKFDIRQWFLVTDWNPLTIWFYKESYLRFSTQRFSLDKLDSAIHLCNNSIQRRLKNDKERSPLLPCHNMWTSTRFQEYLQKRGRGGTWGSIIYPSMKRAVTNAMRVAQDHVEARKNSFELYGADFILGRDFKPWLIEINSSPTMHPSTPVTAQLCAQVQEDTIKVVVDRKLDRNCDIGNFELLWRQPAVELPPFNGSDLCVEGISVKKAKKQMPPIASVGLSESLLDAPPKVRSARALMETVIRPPRTTVRQDWKREEAKGFRVISKRRA
;
A
#
# COMPACT_ATOMS: atom_id res chain seq x y z
N MET A 1 -14.76 26.34 -11.05
CA MET A 1 -13.65 25.40 -10.80
C MET A 1 -14.16 24.32 -9.86
N LEU A 2 -13.64 23.09 -9.95
CA LEU A 2 -14.01 21.99 -9.07
C LEU A 2 -12.76 21.46 -8.35
N ASN A 3 -12.87 21.10 -7.08
CA ASN A 3 -11.77 20.56 -6.29
C ASN A 3 -11.66 19.03 -6.34
N HIS A 4 -12.14 18.41 -7.43
CA HIS A 4 -12.09 16.98 -7.69
C HIS A 4 -11.91 16.67 -9.18
N TYR A 5 -11.23 15.55 -9.45
CA TYR A 5 -11.19 14.88 -10.74
C TYR A 5 -12.11 13.65 -10.77
N GLY A 6 -12.41 13.14 -11.97
CA GLY A 6 -13.09 11.86 -12.14
C GLY A 6 -12.11 10.69 -12.13
N LYS A 7 -12.58 9.49 -11.75
CA LYS A 7 -11.83 8.22 -11.86
C LYS A 7 -10.46 8.17 -11.13
N THR A 8 -10.32 8.79 -9.97
CA THR A 8 -9.06 8.74 -9.18
C THR A 8 -8.83 7.42 -8.45
N ALA A 9 -9.77 6.47 -8.54
CA ALA A 9 -9.76 5.23 -7.76
C ALA A 9 -8.51 4.36 -8.00
N SER A 10 -7.83 4.53 -9.14
CA SER A 10 -6.59 3.84 -9.49
C SER A 10 -5.44 4.14 -8.53
N PHE A 11 -5.44 5.24 -7.77
CA PHE A 11 -4.40 5.51 -6.77
C PHE A 11 -4.98 5.91 -5.41
N THR A 12 -6.26 6.25 -5.34
CA THR A 12 -6.92 6.63 -4.07
C THR A 12 -7.60 5.45 -3.35
N THR A 13 -7.62 4.28 -3.98
CA THR A 13 -8.03 3.01 -3.33
C THR A 13 -6.83 2.12 -3.10
N LYS A 14 -6.94 1.19 -2.16
CA LYS A 14 -5.81 0.30 -1.81
C LYS A 14 -5.51 -0.68 -2.93
N ILE A 15 -6.56 -1.23 -3.58
CA ILE A 15 -6.40 -2.12 -4.73
C ILE A 15 -5.88 -1.36 -5.94
N GLY A 16 -6.41 -0.16 -6.20
CA GLY A 16 -5.91 0.67 -7.29
C GLY A 16 -4.42 0.96 -7.10
N LEU A 17 -4.04 1.49 -5.93
CA LEU A 17 -2.64 1.81 -5.68
C LEU A 17 -1.73 0.57 -5.78
N CYS A 18 -2.20 -0.59 -5.30
CA CYS A 18 -1.50 -1.86 -5.46
C CYS A 18 -1.24 -2.19 -6.94
N LEU A 19 -2.27 -2.13 -7.78
CA LEU A 19 -2.16 -2.40 -9.22
C LEU A 19 -1.30 -1.37 -9.95
N ASN A 20 -1.44 -0.08 -9.62
CA ASN A 20 -0.59 0.98 -10.15
C ASN A 20 0.88 0.80 -9.78
N MET A 21 1.19 0.38 -8.55
CA MET A 21 2.58 0.16 -8.16
C MET A 21 3.19 -1.05 -8.88
N ARG A 22 2.40 -2.08 -9.20
CA ARG A 22 2.86 -3.23 -10.00
C ARG A 22 3.21 -2.83 -11.45
N SER A 23 2.46 -1.91 -12.05
CA SER A 23 2.72 -1.44 -13.42
C SER A 23 3.75 -0.31 -13.50
N LEU A 24 4.21 0.24 -12.37
CA LEU A 24 5.17 1.35 -12.31
C LEU A 24 6.38 1.22 -13.24
N PRO A 25 7.06 0.06 -13.35
CA PRO A 25 8.24 -0.09 -14.20
C PRO A 25 7.97 0.19 -15.69
N TRP A 26 6.71 0.10 -16.15
CA TRP A 26 6.33 0.39 -17.54
C TRP A 26 6.25 1.89 -17.84
N TYR A 27 6.09 2.73 -16.81
CA TYR A 27 5.95 4.19 -16.95
C TYR A 27 7.21 4.94 -16.55
N VAL A 28 7.96 4.38 -15.59
CA VAL A 28 9.18 4.99 -15.05
C VAL A 28 10.21 3.91 -14.74
N GLN A 29 11.50 4.24 -14.91
CA GLN A 29 12.60 3.39 -14.44
C GLN A 29 12.76 3.49 -12.91
N ALA A 30 11.77 2.98 -12.17
CA ALA A 30 11.82 2.92 -10.71
C ALA A 30 11.29 1.59 -10.21
N ASN A 31 11.98 1.02 -9.22
CA ASN A 31 11.51 -0.18 -8.53
C ASN A 31 10.50 0.19 -7.44
N PRO A 32 9.21 -0.18 -7.55
CA PRO A 32 8.19 0.13 -6.54
C PRO A 32 8.54 -0.44 -5.17
N ASN A 33 9.25 -1.57 -5.10
CA ASN A 33 9.60 -2.23 -3.85
C ASN A 33 10.58 -1.44 -2.98
N THR A 34 11.14 -0.34 -3.48
CA THR A 34 12.03 0.55 -2.72
C THR A 34 11.30 1.60 -1.88
N PHE A 35 10.01 1.83 -2.13
CA PHE A 35 9.23 2.85 -1.44
C PHE A 35 7.75 2.48 -1.20
N PHE A 36 7.29 1.32 -1.69
CA PHE A 36 5.95 0.80 -1.46
C PHE A 36 6.04 -0.65 -0.96
N PRO A 37 5.56 -0.97 0.27
CA PRO A 37 5.59 -2.34 0.77
C PRO A 37 4.80 -3.26 -0.16
N ARG A 38 5.37 -4.43 -0.47
CA ARG A 38 4.79 -5.36 -1.44
C ARG A 38 3.37 -5.76 -1.06
N CYS A 39 2.54 -5.91 -2.08
CA CYS A 39 1.11 -5.82 -1.98
C CYS A 39 0.43 -6.69 -3.03
N TYR A 40 -0.60 -7.41 -2.63
CA TYR A 40 -1.33 -8.36 -3.47
C TYR A 40 -2.84 -8.12 -3.34
N GLY A 41 -3.52 -8.10 -4.49
CA GLY A 41 -4.97 -8.28 -4.51
C GLY A 41 -5.27 -9.76 -4.23
N LEU A 42 -6.29 -10.07 -3.45
CA LEU A 42 -6.73 -11.47 -3.28
C LEU A 42 -8.03 -11.74 -4.04
N CYS A 43 -8.12 -11.16 -5.24
CA CYS A 43 -9.31 -11.16 -6.07
C CYS A 43 -9.38 -12.39 -6.97
N THR A 44 -8.23 -12.88 -7.43
CA THR A 44 -8.09 -14.04 -8.32
C THR A 44 -7.23 -15.13 -7.69
N GLU A 45 -7.38 -16.38 -8.15
CA GLU A 45 -6.54 -17.50 -7.67
C GLU A 45 -5.05 -17.29 -8.00
N SER A 46 -4.73 -16.69 -9.15
CA SER A 46 -3.35 -16.35 -9.51
C SER A 46 -2.73 -15.38 -8.51
N GLU A 47 -3.42 -14.31 -8.14
CA GLU A 47 -2.88 -13.33 -7.18
C GLU A 47 -2.82 -13.91 -5.75
N LYS A 48 -3.75 -14.81 -5.39
CA LYS A 48 -3.67 -15.57 -4.13
C LYS A 48 -2.43 -16.46 -4.10
N GLN A 49 -2.12 -17.15 -5.20
CA GLN A 49 -0.93 -17.97 -5.31
C GLN A 49 0.35 -17.12 -5.21
N GLU A 50 0.41 -15.98 -5.91
CA GLU A 50 1.54 -15.04 -5.78
C GLU A 50 1.79 -14.61 -4.32
N PHE A 51 0.72 -14.31 -3.59
CA PHE A 51 0.78 -13.98 -2.18
C PHE A 51 1.26 -15.18 -1.34
N LEU A 52 0.73 -16.38 -1.59
CA LEU A 52 1.11 -17.60 -0.86
C LEU A 52 2.60 -17.92 -1.05
N ASP A 53 3.09 -17.81 -2.29
CA ASP A 53 4.50 -18.02 -2.61
C ASP A 53 5.40 -17.00 -1.90
N ASP A 54 4.98 -15.73 -1.82
CA ASP A 54 5.71 -14.70 -1.07
C ASP A 54 5.67 -14.95 0.43
N PHE A 55 4.52 -15.36 0.97
CA PHE A 55 4.39 -15.75 2.38
C PHE A 55 5.38 -16.87 2.71
N ARG A 56 5.44 -17.93 1.88
CA ARG A 56 6.33 -19.09 1.99
C ARG A 56 7.82 -18.71 1.88
N ARG A 57 8.18 -17.87 0.91
CA ARG A 57 9.54 -17.32 0.81
C ARG A 57 9.93 -16.50 2.04
N THR A 58 8.99 -15.70 2.56
CA THR A 58 9.21 -14.89 3.77
C THR A 58 9.35 -15.78 5.01
N VAL A 59 8.63 -16.91 5.10
CA VAL A 59 8.83 -17.95 6.12
C VAL A 59 10.27 -18.47 6.11
N ALA A 60 10.75 -18.93 4.95
CA ALA A 60 12.12 -19.46 4.80
C ALA A 60 13.17 -18.41 5.21
N ALA A 61 13.06 -17.18 4.68
CA ALA A 61 13.98 -16.10 5.04
C ALA A 61 13.92 -15.76 6.55
N SER A 62 12.75 -15.87 7.19
CA SER A 62 12.59 -15.61 8.62
C SER A 62 13.26 -16.67 9.50
N ILE A 63 13.26 -17.94 9.08
CA ILE A 63 14.03 -19.01 9.75
C ILE A 63 15.53 -18.67 9.73
N LEU A 64 16.06 -18.27 8.57
CA LEU A 64 17.48 -17.87 8.47
C LEU A 64 17.78 -16.65 9.35
N LYS A 65 16.89 -15.65 9.37
CA LYS A 65 17.03 -14.47 10.23
C LYS A 65 17.01 -14.85 11.71
N TRP A 66 16.16 -15.79 12.11
CA TRP A 66 16.09 -16.29 13.48
C TRP A 66 17.44 -16.88 13.90
N VAL A 67 18.06 -17.74 13.08
CA VAL A 67 19.38 -18.34 13.36
C VAL A 67 20.44 -17.27 13.59
N VAL A 68 20.51 -16.26 12.70
CA VAL A 68 21.48 -15.17 12.81
C VAL A 68 21.23 -14.31 14.05
N LEU A 69 19.97 -13.98 14.35
CA LEU A 69 19.60 -13.17 15.52
C LEU A 69 19.88 -13.90 16.83
N HIS A 70 19.51 -15.18 16.93
CA HIS A 70 19.71 -16.01 18.10
C HIS A 70 21.21 -16.11 18.45
N GLN A 71 22.06 -16.35 17.46
CA GLN A 71 23.50 -16.44 17.69
C GLN A 71 24.14 -15.10 18.09
N ASN A 72 23.68 -13.99 17.49
CA ASN A 72 24.13 -12.65 17.87
C ASN A 72 23.72 -12.30 19.31
N TYR A 73 22.52 -12.71 19.73
CA TYR A 73 22.05 -12.55 21.11
C TYR A 73 22.91 -13.36 22.08
N CYS A 74 23.07 -14.66 21.83
CA CYS A 74 23.91 -15.56 22.65
C CYS A 74 25.36 -15.06 22.77
N SER A 75 25.92 -14.49 21.70
CA SER A 75 27.26 -13.90 21.70
C SER A 75 27.34 -12.63 22.57
N LYS A 76 26.32 -11.76 22.53
CA LYS A 76 26.24 -10.55 23.37
C LYS A 76 26.07 -10.88 24.85
N VAL A 77 25.27 -11.88 25.19
CA VAL A 77 25.08 -12.34 26.57
C VAL A 77 26.40 -12.88 27.13
N LYS A 78 27.08 -13.77 26.40
CA LYS A 78 28.41 -14.28 26.80
C LYS A 78 29.47 -13.18 26.92
N GLY A 79 29.41 -12.15 26.07
CA GLY A 79 30.30 -10.99 26.13
C GLY A 79 30.04 -10.08 27.34
N LYS A 80 28.80 -10.01 27.84
CA LYS A 80 28.46 -9.30 29.09
C LYS A 80 28.88 -10.10 30.32
N SER A 81 28.62 -11.42 30.36
CA SER A 81 29.03 -12.28 31.47
C SER A 81 30.56 -12.28 31.67
N LYS A 82 31.36 -12.33 30.58
CA LYS A 82 32.82 -12.21 30.67
C LYS A 82 33.33 -10.83 31.12
N LYS A 83 32.55 -9.76 30.92
CA LYS A 83 32.90 -8.40 31.38
C LYS A 83 32.54 -8.17 32.85
N GLU A 84 31.56 -8.89 33.36
CA GLU A 84 31.16 -8.89 34.78
C GLU A 84 32.04 -9.85 35.62
N GLU A 85 32.48 -10.99 35.06
CA GLU A 85 33.46 -11.89 35.69
C GLU A 85 34.86 -11.27 35.83
N ALA A 86 35.22 -10.28 34.99
CA ALA A 86 36.48 -9.54 35.12
C ALA A 86 36.44 -8.43 36.19
N LYS A 87 35.30 -8.24 36.91
CA LYS A 87 35.14 -7.20 37.93
C LYS A 87 34.75 -7.69 39.33
N ASN A 88 34.47 -8.98 39.53
CA ASN A 88 34.17 -9.52 40.85
C ASN A 88 34.93 -10.84 41.08
N SER A 89 36.11 -10.74 41.67
CA SER A 89 36.76 -11.86 42.34
C SER A 89 36.27 -11.93 43.79
N ASP A 90 35.19 -12.67 44.04
CA ASP A 90 34.89 -13.20 45.38
C ASP A 90 34.00 -14.45 45.27
N PRO A 91 34.37 -15.62 45.81
CA PRO A 91 33.60 -16.85 45.63
C PRO A 91 32.60 -17.03 46.78
N SER A 92 31.30 -16.95 46.49
CA SER A 92 30.29 -17.54 47.36
C SER A 92 29.18 -18.22 46.54
N PRO A 93 28.86 -19.50 46.78
CA PRO A 93 27.86 -20.22 46.01
C PRO A 93 26.48 -20.02 46.66
N LYS A 94 25.62 -19.21 46.05
CA LYS A 94 24.18 -19.26 46.32
C LYS A 94 23.50 -20.00 45.18
N LYS A 95 23.06 -21.22 45.48
CA LYS A 95 22.15 -22.01 44.64
C LYS A 95 20.80 -21.30 44.60
N ASP A 96 20.44 -20.77 43.44
CA ASP A 96 19.03 -20.49 43.14
C ASP A 96 18.31 -21.81 42.81
N PRO A 97 17.04 -21.97 43.20
CA PRO A 97 16.32 -23.23 43.04
C PRO A 97 15.93 -23.44 41.57
N GLU A 98 16.32 -24.60 41.05
CA GLU A 98 15.91 -25.12 39.74
C GLU A 98 14.38 -25.18 39.67
N ASN A 99 13.81 -24.47 38.70
CA ASN A 99 12.40 -24.60 38.31
C ASN A 99 12.29 -25.81 37.36
N PRO A 100 11.37 -26.76 37.58
CA PRO A 100 11.40 -28.05 36.91
C PRO A 100 11.09 -27.96 35.41
N ASP A 101 11.81 -28.79 34.65
CA ASP A 101 11.80 -29.02 33.20
C ASP A 101 10.47 -28.75 32.47
N LEU A 102 10.33 -27.56 31.88
CA LEU A 102 9.59 -27.41 30.64
C LEU A 102 10.58 -27.67 29.49
N LYS A 103 10.64 -28.90 28.99
CA LYS A 103 11.37 -29.20 27.74
C LYS A 103 10.78 -28.34 26.63
N LEU A 104 11.44 -27.23 26.31
CA LEU A 104 11.07 -26.40 25.16
C LEU A 104 11.15 -27.25 23.87
N PRO A 105 10.20 -27.10 22.93
CA PRO A 105 10.24 -27.85 21.68
C PRO A 105 11.56 -27.59 20.94
N SER A 106 12.26 -28.65 20.56
CA SER A 106 13.49 -28.55 19.80
C SER A 106 13.25 -29.03 18.37
N LEU A 107 13.54 -28.18 17.39
CA LEU A 107 13.43 -28.46 15.96
C LEU A 107 14.76 -28.99 15.42
N SER A 108 14.69 -29.86 14.42
CA SER A 108 15.86 -30.41 13.71
C SER A 108 16.54 -29.35 12.84
N GLY A 109 17.86 -29.45 12.65
CA GLY A 109 18.62 -28.62 11.70
C GLY A 109 18.13 -28.70 10.26
N GLN A 110 17.41 -29.76 9.90
CA GLN A 110 16.76 -29.94 8.59
C GLN A 110 15.84 -28.78 8.21
N VAL A 111 15.21 -28.11 9.18
CA VAL A 111 14.37 -26.93 8.93
C VAL A 111 15.18 -25.78 8.30
N VAL A 112 16.45 -25.65 8.70
CA VAL A 112 17.37 -24.64 8.16
C VAL A 112 17.86 -25.04 6.78
N ASP A 113 18.15 -26.32 6.56
CA ASP A 113 18.52 -26.84 5.25
C ASP A 113 17.41 -26.59 4.21
N THR A 114 16.17 -26.91 4.54
CA THR A 114 15.01 -26.64 3.69
C THR A 114 14.83 -25.14 3.43
N ALA A 115 14.93 -24.29 4.47
CA ALA A 115 14.86 -22.84 4.31
C ALA A 115 15.99 -22.29 3.43
N CYS A 116 17.21 -22.81 3.57
CA CYS A 116 18.35 -22.47 2.72
C CYS A 116 18.09 -22.83 1.26
N LYS A 117 17.57 -24.04 0.98
CA LYS A 117 17.20 -24.47 -0.39
C LYS A 117 16.18 -23.52 -1.01
N VAL A 118 15.11 -23.18 -0.29
CA VAL A 118 14.08 -22.23 -0.75
C VAL A 118 14.70 -20.87 -1.08
N CYS A 119 15.54 -20.34 -0.20
CA CYS A 119 16.18 -19.05 -0.39
C CYS A 119 17.21 -19.06 -1.54
N GLN A 120 17.90 -20.17 -1.77
CA GLN A 120 18.81 -20.36 -2.91
C GLN A 120 18.03 -20.43 -4.22
N ALA A 121 16.95 -21.22 -4.27
CA ALA A 121 16.08 -21.31 -5.45
C ALA A 121 15.51 -19.93 -5.82
N TYR A 122 15.09 -19.13 -4.83
CA TYR A 122 14.64 -17.76 -5.06
C TYR A 122 15.72 -16.86 -5.67
N LEU A 123 16.98 -16.97 -5.22
CA LEU A 123 18.08 -16.21 -5.83
C LEU A 123 18.37 -16.67 -7.25
N GLY A 124 18.36 -17.98 -7.51
CA GLY A 124 18.54 -18.53 -8.87
C GLY A 124 17.45 -18.06 -9.84
N GLN A 125 16.18 -17.99 -9.40
CA GLN A 125 15.09 -17.42 -10.20
C GLN A 125 15.32 -15.94 -10.57
N LEU A 126 15.91 -15.16 -9.67
CA LEU A 126 16.24 -13.76 -9.96
C LEU A 126 17.42 -13.64 -10.94
N GLU A 127 18.29 -14.63 -10.97
CA GLU A 127 19.43 -14.74 -11.89
C GLU A 127 19.05 -15.47 -13.20
N HIS A 128 17.77 -15.81 -13.38
CA HIS A 128 17.23 -16.52 -14.54
C HIS A 128 17.80 -17.92 -14.76
N GLU A 129 18.31 -18.55 -13.69
CA GLU A 129 18.88 -19.90 -13.71
C GLU A 129 17.81 -20.99 -13.91
N ASP A 130 16.53 -20.63 -13.84
CA ASP A 130 15.36 -21.51 -13.97
C ASP A 130 14.82 -21.63 -15.40
N ILE A 131 15.28 -20.78 -16.34
CA ILE A 131 14.75 -20.73 -17.71
C ILE A 131 15.06 -22.02 -18.50
N ASP A 132 16.25 -22.59 -18.30
CA ASP A 132 16.75 -23.76 -19.05
C ASP A 132 16.53 -25.09 -18.31
N VAL A 133 15.85 -25.07 -17.17
CA VAL A 133 15.60 -26.24 -16.32
C VAL A 133 14.21 -26.78 -16.63
N SER A 134 14.09 -28.06 -17.00
CA SER A 134 12.78 -28.67 -17.25
C SER A 134 11.90 -28.64 -16.00
N GLU A 135 10.58 -28.45 -16.11
CA GLU A 135 9.65 -28.44 -14.96
C GLU A 135 9.76 -29.72 -14.08
N ALA A 136 10.23 -30.83 -14.65
CA ALA A 136 10.46 -32.10 -13.94
C ALA A 136 11.77 -32.16 -13.13
N SER A 137 12.70 -31.21 -13.34
CA SER A 137 14.01 -31.15 -12.67
C SER A 137 14.10 -30.10 -11.55
N THR A 138 13.07 -29.29 -11.37
CA THR A 138 13.00 -28.32 -10.27
C THR A 138 12.57 -29.06 -9.01
N GLU A 139 13.45 -29.18 -8.01
CA GLU A 139 13.13 -29.70 -6.66
C GLU A 139 12.20 -28.73 -5.90
N ALA A 140 11.02 -28.45 -6.45
CA ALA A 140 10.01 -27.65 -5.80
C ALA A 140 9.42 -28.44 -4.63
N LEU A 141 9.33 -27.81 -3.46
CA LEU A 141 8.66 -28.40 -2.31
C LEU A 141 7.20 -28.70 -2.66
N SER A 142 6.75 -29.89 -2.29
CA SER A 142 5.35 -30.28 -2.31
C SER A 142 4.53 -29.44 -1.31
N GLU A 143 3.20 -29.45 -1.47
CA GLU A 143 2.29 -28.76 -0.55
C GLU A 143 2.41 -29.26 0.90
N GLU A 144 2.66 -30.55 1.10
CA GLU A 144 2.87 -31.13 2.43
C GLU A 144 4.16 -30.63 3.07
N GLU A 145 5.26 -30.57 2.31
CA GLU A 145 6.54 -30.01 2.79
C GLU A 145 6.44 -28.52 3.10
N TRP A 146 5.69 -27.75 2.32
CA TRP A 146 5.41 -26.35 2.62
C TRP A 146 4.62 -26.17 3.90
N ASN A 147 3.59 -26.99 4.10
CA ASN A 147 2.79 -26.97 5.31
C ASN A 147 3.64 -27.32 6.53
N ASP A 148 4.46 -28.36 6.44
CA ASP A 148 5.39 -28.75 7.51
C ASP A 148 6.39 -27.62 7.84
N LEU A 149 7.07 -27.07 6.83
CA LEU A 149 8.00 -25.94 7.02
C LEU A 149 7.31 -24.74 7.69
N THR A 150 6.08 -24.43 7.28
CA THR A 150 5.29 -23.33 7.82
C THR A 150 4.90 -23.59 9.29
N GLN A 151 4.49 -24.81 9.63
CA GLN A 151 4.19 -25.16 11.03
C GLN A 151 5.44 -25.12 11.91
N GLN A 152 6.57 -25.63 11.44
CA GLN A 152 7.85 -25.53 12.15
C GLN A 152 8.27 -24.08 12.37
N TYR A 153 8.10 -23.21 11.37
CA TYR A 153 8.30 -21.78 11.50
C TYR A 153 7.39 -21.17 12.58
N TYR A 154 6.11 -21.53 12.63
CA TYR A 154 5.22 -21.01 13.67
C TYR A 154 5.66 -21.42 15.07
N LEU A 155 6.12 -22.66 15.25
CA LEU A 155 6.70 -23.12 16.52
C LEU A 155 7.96 -22.34 16.89
N LEU A 156 8.81 -22.03 15.91
CA LEU A 156 10.05 -21.29 16.12
C LEU A 156 9.82 -19.83 16.52
N VAL A 157 8.93 -19.14 15.81
CA VAL A 157 8.74 -17.68 15.96
C VAL A 157 7.67 -17.32 16.99
N HIS A 158 6.64 -18.16 17.14
CA HIS A 158 5.53 -17.92 18.08
C HIS A 158 5.48 -18.91 19.25
N GLY A 159 6.08 -20.10 19.11
CA GLY A 159 6.01 -21.20 20.08
C GLY A 159 7.23 -21.38 21.00
N ASN A 160 8.17 -20.43 21.01
CA ASN A 160 9.44 -20.49 21.76
C ASN A 160 10.33 -21.71 21.44
N ALA A 161 10.11 -22.38 20.30
CA ALA A 161 10.96 -23.51 19.91
C ALA A 161 12.40 -23.04 19.61
N SER A 162 13.36 -23.97 19.67
CA SER A 162 14.75 -23.71 19.31
C SER A 162 15.26 -24.72 18.29
N ILE A 163 16.23 -24.33 17.46
CA ILE A 163 16.85 -25.22 16.47
C ILE A 163 18.09 -25.88 17.07
N THR A 164 18.19 -27.21 16.98
CA THR A 164 19.39 -27.96 17.36
C THR A 164 20.58 -27.57 16.50
N ASP A 165 21.73 -27.39 17.13
CA ASP A 165 22.98 -27.02 16.45
C ASP A 165 22.88 -25.78 15.53
N SER A 166 22.02 -24.80 15.86
CA SER A 166 21.87 -23.56 15.08
C SER A 166 23.17 -22.77 14.82
N LYS A 167 24.24 -23.04 15.58
CA LYS A 167 25.55 -22.40 15.41
C LYS A 167 26.27 -22.83 14.14
N SER A 168 26.16 -24.10 13.73
CA SER A 168 26.83 -24.60 12.53
C SER A 168 26.29 -23.93 11.26
N TYR A 169 25.01 -23.55 11.27
CA TYR A 169 24.34 -22.87 10.17
C TYR A 169 24.58 -21.34 10.10
N PHE A 170 25.17 -20.71 11.12
CA PHE A 170 25.25 -19.25 11.21
C PHE A 170 25.89 -18.60 9.98
N ALA A 171 27.05 -19.10 9.54
CA ALA A 171 27.79 -18.53 8.42
C ALA A 171 27.02 -18.64 7.10
N GLN A 172 26.40 -19.79 6.84
CA GLN A 172 25.58 -20.05 5.65
C GLN A 172 24.35 -19.13 5.62
N CYS A 173 23.59 -19.07 6.72
CA CYS A 173 22.41 -18.20 6.85
C CYS A 173 22.78 -16.72 6.65
N GLN A 174 23.88 -16.26 7.25
CA GLN A 174 24.34 -14.88 7.12
C GLN A 174 24.74 -14.53 5.69
N ALA A 175 25.47 -15.42 5.01
CA ALA A 175 25.87 -15.21 3.61
C ALA A 175 24.64 -15.13 2.70
N LEU A 176 23.67 -16.05 2.87
CA LEU A 176 22.47 -16.10 2.05
C LEU A 176 21.57 -14.88 2.27
N LEU A 177 21.37 -14.46 3.52
CA LEU A 177 20.62 -13.24 3.85
C LEU A 177 21.29 -11.97 3.31
N SER A 178 22.63 -11.94 3.25
CA SER A 178 23.35 -10.80 2.67
C SER A 178 23.09 -10.69 1.16
N LYS A 179 23.07 -11.82 0.44
CA LYS A 179 22.66 -11.87 -0.97
C LYS A 179 21.21 -11.42 -1.15
N ILE A 180 20.27 -11.98 -0.37
CA ILE A 180 18.85 -11.59 -0.43
C ILE A 180 18.68 -10.08 -0.19
N SER A 181 19.40 -9.52 0.79
CA SER A 181 19.32 -8.09 1.11
C SER A 181 19.83 -7.17 -0.01
N SER A 182 20.73 -7.67 -0.87
CA SER A 182 21.20 -6.90 -2.04
C SER A 182 20.17 -6.80 -3.18
N VAL A 183 19.27 -7.78 -3.29
CA VAL A 183 18.28 -7.85 -4.38
C VAL A 183 16.86 -7.47 -3.93
N ASN A 184 16.54 -7.64 -2.64
CA ASN A 184 15.23 -7.32 -2.07
C ASN A 184 15.32 -6.11 -1.12
N PRO A 185 14.86 -4.91 -1.55
CA PRO A 185 14.90 -3.70 -0.71
C PRO A 185 14.06 -3.77 0.56
N GLN A 186 13.17 -4.76 0.69
CA GLN A 186 12.22 -4.88 1.81
C GLN A 186 12.70 -5.83 2.92
N THR A 187 13.87 -6.46 2.78
CA THR A 187 14.35 -7.46 3.76
C THR A 187 14.41 -6.93 5.19
N GLU A 188 14.71 -5.64 5.39
CA GLU A 188 14.74 -5.01 6.71
C GLU A 188 13.34 -4.82 7.31
N ILE A 189 12.38 -4.32 6.52
CA ILE A 189 11.00 -4.06 6.99
C ILE A 189 10.22 -5.35 7.28
N ASP A 190 10.64 -6.46 6.68
CA ASP A 190 10.00 -7.75 6.84
C ASP A 190 10.05 -8.31 8.25
N GLY A 191 11.06 -7.93 9.04
CA GLY A 191 11.26 -8.52 10.37
C GLY A 191 11.42 -10.05 10.31
N ILE A 192 10.81 -10.73 11.28
CA ILE A 192 10.86 -12.20 11.43
C ILE A 192 9.50 -12.83 11.69
N ARG A 193 8.44 -12.04 11.91
CA ARG A 193 7.11 -12.53 12.29
C ARG A 193 6.17 -12.73 11.12
N ASN A 194 6.62 -12.39 9.91
CA ASN A 194 5.87 -12.52 8.67
C ASN A 194 4.45 -11.93 8.79
N ILE A 195 4.35 -10.75 9.39
CA ILE A 195 3.06 -10.08 9.61
C ILE A 195 2.62 -9.42 8.30
N TRP A 196 1.33 -9.57 8.00
CA TRP A 196 0.62 -8.96 6.88
C TRP A 196 -0.52 -8.10 7.39
N ILE A 197 -0.74 -6.96 6.73
CA ILE A 197 -1.88 -6.09 7.00
C ILE A 197 -2.93 -6.26 5.91
N ILE A 198 -4.09 -6.73 6.32
CA ILE A 198 -5.22 -7.08 5.47
C ILE A 198 -6.18 -5.91 5.49
N LYS A 199 -6.50 -5.38 4.30
CA LYS A 199 -7.24 -4.13 4.15
C LYS A 199 -8.38 -4.33 3.14
N PRO A 200 -9.59 -3.86 3.44
CA PRO A 200 -10.64 -3.80 2.43
C PRO A 200 -10.29 -2.75 1.37
N ALA A 201 -10.46 -3.09 0.10
CA ALA A 201 -9.89 -2.35 -1.03
C ALA A 201 -10.38 -0.90 -1.12
N ALA A 202 -11.68 -0.69 -0.84
CA ALA A 202 -12.35 0.59 -1.01
C ALA A 202 -12.81 1.23 0.33
N LYS A 203 -12.46 0.64 1.48
CA LYS A 203 -12.77 1.24 2.79
C LYS A 203 -11.65 2.18 3.25
N SER A 204 -12.05 3.18 4.03
CA SER A 204 -11.18 4.22 4.61
C SER A 204 -11.36 4.33 6.12
N ARG A 205 -10.54 5.18 6.77
CA ARG A 205 -10.58 5.47 8.22
C ARG A 205 -10.16 4.30 9.13
N GLY A 206 -9.38 3.36 8.58
CA GLY A 206 -8.86 2.20 9.30
C GLY A 206 -9.90 1.14 9.65
N ARG A 207 -11.11 1.20 9.08
CA ARG A 207 -12.17 0.21 9.32
C ARG A 207 -11.81 -1.13 8.71
N ASP A 208 -12.03 -2.19 9.49
CA ASP A 208 -11.83 -3.60 9.12
C ASP A 208 -10.40 -3.92 8.66
N ILE A 209 -9.42 -3.10 9.07
CA ILE A 209 -8.00 -3.37 8.85
C ILE A 209 -7.50 -4.23 10.01
N VAL A 210 -6.94 -5.38 9.66
CA VAL A 210 -6.41 -6.35 10.63
C VAL A 210 -4.98 -6.71 10.28
N CYS A 211 -4.16 -6.97 11.30
CA CYS A 211 -2.83 -7.54 11.12
C CYS A 211 -2.92 -9.03 11.48
N MET A 212 -2.34 -9.88 10.64
CA MET A 212 -2.30 -11.34 10.86
C MET A 212 -0.92 -11.86 10.47
N ASP A 213 -0.50 -12.94 11.11
CA ASP A 213 0.80 -13.60 10.95
C ASP A 213 0.67 -15.09 10.55
N ARG A 214 -0.56 -15.58 10.37
CA ARG A 214 -0.84 -16.94 9.90
C ARG A 214 -1.58 -16.94 8.57
N VAL A 215 -1.03 -17.63 7.58
CA VAL A 215 -1.58 -17.67 6.22
C VAL A 215 -2.97 -18.29 6.17
N GLU A 216 -3.22 -19.31 6.98
CA GLU A 216 -4.51 -20.00 7.06
C GLU A 216 -5.61 -19.05 7.52
N ASN A 217 -5.31 -18.20 8.51
CA ASN A 217 -6.23 -17.19 9.01
C ASN A 217 -6.52 -16.12 7.95
N ILE A 218 -5.50 -15.68 7.22
CA ILE A 218 -5.63 -14.70 6.13
C ILE A 218 -6.52 -15.25 5.02
N LEU A 219 -6.26 -16.47 4.56
CA LEU A 219 -7.05 -17.12 3.52
C LEU A 219 -8.48 -17.39 3.97
N SER A 220 -8.69 -17.79 5.24
CA SER A 220 -10.03 -18.00 5.78
C SER A 220 -10.86 -16.70 5.84
N LEU A 221 -10.23 -15.57 6.21
CA LEU A 221 -10.88 -14.28 6.28
C LEU A 221 -11.38 -13.84 4.90
N VAL A 222 -10.54 -14.05 3.88
CA VAL A 222 -10.84 -13.69 2.50
C VAL A 222 -11.91 -14.60 1.91
N ALA A 223 -11.87 -15.90 2.22
CA ALA A 223 -12.86 -16.88 1.76
C ALA A 223 -14.25 -16.63 2.37
N ALA A 224 -14.32 -16.27 3.66
CA ALA A 224 -15.58 -16.00 4.35
C ALA A 224 -16.34 -14.80 3.73
N ASP A 225 -15.63 -13.75 3.31
CA ASP A 225 -16.25 -12.56 2.69
C ASP A 225 -16.69 -12.83 1.25
N SER A 226 -16.01 -13.76 0.55
CA SER A 226 -16.29 -14.14 -0.85
C SER A 226 -17.67 -14.76 -1.06
N GLN A 227 -18.30 -15.27 -0.01
CA GLN A 227 -19.62 -15.89 -0.08
C GLN A 227 -20.77 -14.86 -0.04
N THR A 228 -20.48 -13.59 0.26
CA THR A 228 -21.53 -12.59 0.57
C THR A 228 -21.65 -11.44 -0.42
N THR A 229 -20.61 -11.14 -1.23
CA THR A 229 -20.68 -10.08 -2.25
C THR A 229 -19.87 -10.44 -3.51
N LYS A 230 -20.36 -10.08 -4.71
CA LYS A 230 -19.70 -10.32 -6.00
C LYS A 230 -18.39 -9.52 -6.22
N ASP A 231 -17.97 -8.75 -5.23
CA ASP A 231 -16.85 -7.81 -5.31
C ASP A 231 -15.80 -8.16 -4.23
N ASN A 232 -15.13 -9.31 -4.39
CA ASN A 232 -13.96 -9.67 -3.60
C ASN A 232 -12.92 -8.55 -3.67
N LYS A 233 -12.73 -7.84 -2.56
CA LYS A 233 -11.98 -6.59 -2.53
C LYS A 233 -11.10 -6.54 -1.29
N TRP A 234 -10.23 -7.54 -1.10
CA TRP A 234 -9.19 -7.51 -0.07
C TRP A 234 -7.83 -7.29 -0.71
N VAL A 235 -7.02 -6.50 -0.01
CA VAL A 235 -5.62 -6.27 -0.33
C VAL A 235 -4.81 -6.71 0.88
N VAL A 236 -3.82 -7.55 0.63
CA VAL A 236 -2.82 -7.93 1.64
C VAL A 236 -1.52 -7.23 1.32
N GLN A 237 -0.99 -6.49 2.29
CA GLN A 237 0.25 -5.75 2.14
C GLN A 237 1.21 -6.19 3.24
N LYS A 238 2.50 -6.34 2.92
CA LYS A 238 3.50 -6.70 3.93
C LYS A 238 3.54 -5.64 5.02
N TYR A 239 3.40 -6.07 6.27
CA TYR A 239 3.52 -5.17 7.40
C TYR A 239 4.99 -4.79 7.64
N ILE A 240 5.23 -3.51 7.89
CA ILE A 240 6.54 -2.98 8.30
C ILE A 240 6.73 -3.31 9.79
N GLU A 241 7.45 -4.39 10.07
CA GLU A 241 7.71 -4.90 11.43
C GLU A 241 8.78 -4.09 12.18
N THR A 242 9.65 -3.40 11.43
CA THR A 242 10.76 -2.62 11.95
C THR A 242 10.61 -1.12 11.60
N PRO A 243 9.48 -0.47 11.94
CA PRO A 243 9.31 0.95 11.67
C PRO A 243 10.28 1.76 12.55
N MET A 244 10.59 2.99 12.12
CA MET A 244 11.14 4.00 13.01
C MET A 244 10.13 4.28 14.13
N LEU A 245 10.62 4.32 15.35
CA LEU A 245 9.83 4.65 16.53
C LEU A 245 10.32 5.95 17.15
N ILE A 246 9.39 6.70 17.75
CA ILE A 246 9.71 7.86 18.57
C ILE A 246 9.20 7.56 19.97
N TYR A 247 10.12 7.43 20.92
CA TYR A 247 9.83 6.99 22.28
C TYR A 247 8.98 5.71 22.32
N ASP A 248 9.45 4.67 21.64
CA ASP A 248 8.80 3.36 21.50
C ASP A 248 7.36 3.42 20.95
N THR A 249 6.96 4.51 20.31
CA THR A 249 5.60 4.69 19.76
C THR A 249 5.65 4.76 18.25
N LYS A 250 4.75 4.03 17.59
CA LYS A 250 4.60 4.04 16.13
C LYS A 250 3.99 5.36 15.67
N PHE A 251 4.38 5.82 14.49
CA PHE A 251 3.77 6.96 13.83
C PHE A 251 3.70 6.78 12.32
N ASP A 252 2.83 7.55 11.68
CA ASP A 252 2.87 7.82 10.25
C ASP A 252 2.94 9.32 9.97
N ILE A 253 3.26 9.70 8.74
CA ILE A 253 3.32 11.07 8.24
C ILE A 253 2.18 11.27 7.25
N ARG A 254 1.35 12.28 7.48
CA ARG A 254 0.38 12.81 6.51
C ARG A 254 1.04 13.93 5.72
N GLN A 255 1.30 13.67 4.44
CA GLN A 255 1.85 14.63 3.49
C GLN A 255 0.77 15.07 2.49
N TRP A 256 0.60 16.37 2.31
CA TRP A 256 -0.30 16.90 1.29
C TRP A 256 0.41 17.19 -0.02
N PHE A 257 -0.30 16.96 -1.13
CA PHE A 257 0.10 17.38 -2.46
C PHE A 257 -1.16 17.72 -3.28
N LEU A 258 -1.02 18.64 -4.22
CA LEU A 258 -2.10 19.16 -5.05
C LEU A 258 -1.80 18.85 -6.51
N VAL A 259 -2.77 18.32 -7.23
CA VAL A 259 -2.71 18.19 -8.69
C VAL A 259 -3.61 19.26 -9.30
N THR A 260 -3.03 20.10 -10.17
CA THR A 260 -3.79 21.19 -10.83
C THR A 260 -4.07 20.89 -12.30
N ASP A 261 -3.33 19.96 -12.89
CA ASP A 261 -3.54 19.53 -14.27
C ASP A 261 -2.95 18.12 -14.45
N TRP A 262 -3.54 17.34 -15.36
CA TRP A 262 -3.09 16.00 -15.76
C TRP A 262 -2.45 15.99 -17.14
N ASN A 263 -2.61 17.05 -17.94
CA ASN A 263 -1.89 17.23 -19.20
C ASN A 263 -1.64 18.73 -19.50
N PRO A 264 -0.47 19.28 -19.12
CA PRO A 264 0.65 18.58 -18.51
C PRO A 264 0.38 18.19 -17.04
N LEU A 265 0.73 16.96 -16.63
CA LEU A 265 0.74 16.56 -15.22
C LEU A 265 1.53 17.57 -14.39
N THR A 266 0.83 18.30 -13.54
CA THR A 266 1.35 19.38 -12.72
C THR A 266 1.05 19.08 -11.25
N ILE A 267 2.09 18.76 -10.50
CA ILE A 267 2.03 18.34 -9.10
C ILE A 267 2.71 19.41 -8.24
N TRP A 268 2.00 19.84 -7.20
CA TRP A 268 2.51 20.73 -6.17
C TRP A 268 2.63 19.95 -4.87
N PHE A 269 3.70 20.15 -4.13
CA PHE A 269 3.95 19.50 -2.85
C PHE A 269 3.87 20.53 -1.74
N TYR A 270 3.20 20.19 -0.64
CA TYR A 270 3.09 21.11 0.49
C TYR A 270 4.29 20.93 1.41
N LYS A 271 5.01 22.00 1.73
CA LYS A 271 6.25 21.93 2.53
C LYS A 271 6.03 21.42 3.95
N GLU A 272 4.86 21.70 4.50
CA GLU A 272 4.47 21.24 5.83
C GLU A 272 3.71 19.90 5.77
N SER A 273 3.90 19.09 6.80
CA SER A 273 3.19 17.84 7.05
C SER A 273 2.98 17.65 8.55
N TYR A 274 2.27 16.58 8.93
CA TYR A 274 2.13 16.24 10.33
C TYR A 274 2.25 14.74 10.57
N LEU A 275 2.78 14.40 11.73
CA LEU A 275 2.90 13.03 12.21
C LEU A 275 1.69 12.67 13.06
N ARG A 276 1.20 11.44 12.95
CA ARG A 276 0.16 10.89 13.83
C ARG A 276 0.72 9.70 14.60
N PHE A 277 0.58 9.71 15.92
CA PHE A 277 1.09 8.66 16.79
C PHE A 277 0.02 7.62 17.15
N SER A 278 0.43 6.37 17.33
CA SER A 278 -0.38 5.39 18.06
C SER A 278 -0.54 5.79 19.53
N THR A 279 -1.63 5.33 20.16
CA THR A 279 -1.89 5.58 21.58
C THR A 279 -1.09 4.65 22.49
N GLN A 280 -0.72 3.47 21.99
CA GLN A 280 0.04 2.45 22.71
C GLN A 280 1.51 2.39 22.26
N ARG A 281 2.37 1.88 23.13
CA ARG A 281 3.76 1.51 22.80
C ARG A 281 3.76 0.41 21.74
N PHE A 282 4.74 0.46 20.85
CA PHE A 282 4.90 -0.52 19.78
C PHE A 282 5.41 -1.85 20.36
N SER A 283 4.67 -2.91 20.09
CA SER A 283 5.09 -4.30 20.28
C SER A 283 4.50 -5.13 19.15
N LEU A 284 5.18 -6.19 18.75
CA LEU A 284 4.64 -7.18 17.80
C LEU A 284 3.98 -8.38 18.51
N ASP A 285 3.96 -8.40 19.85
CA ASP A 285 3.35 -9.47 20.65
C ASP A 285 1.82 -9.42 20.63
N LYS A 286 1.26 -8.23 20.38
CA LYS A 286 -0.17 -8.01 20.26
C LYS A 286 -0.44 -7.25 18.98
N LEU A 287 -1.22 -7.83 18.07
CA LEU A 287 -1.53 -7.25 16.77
C LEU A 287 -2.73 -6.28 16.78
N ASP A 288 -2.94 -5.60 17.91
CA ASP A 288 -4.09 -4.71 18.14
C ASP A 288 -4.00 -3.42 17.32
N SER A 289 -5.16 -2.97 16.83
CA SER A 289 -5.28 -1.71 16.07
C SER A 289 -4.77 -0.47 16.84
N ALA A 290 -4.87 -0.50 18.17
CA ALA A 290 -4.39 0.54 19.06
C ALA A 290 -2.87 0.77 18.99
N ILE A 291 -2.11 -0.29 18.68
CA ILE A 291 -0.65 -0.31 18.56
C ILE A 291 -0.25 0.00 17.10
N HIS A 292 -0.92 -0.63 16.14
CA HIS A 292 -0.41 -0.71 14.78
C HIS A 292 -1.02 0.26 13.78
N LEU A 293 -2.16 0.89 14.08
CA LEU A 293 -2.80 1.88 13.20
C LEU A 293 -2.68 3.29 13.79
N CYS A 294 -2.16 4.26 13.03
CA CYS A 294 -1.96 5.63 13.52
C CYS A 294 -3.11 6.59 13.15
N ASN A 295 -4.18 6.08 12.51
CA ASN A 295 -5.28 6.92 12.04
C ASN A 295 -6.05 7.56 13.22
N ASN A 296 -6.19 8.87 13.18
CA ASN A 296 -6.87 9.65 14.21
C ASN A 296 -8.34 9.24 14.42
N SER A 297 -9.04 8.70 13.41
CA SER A 297 -10.42 8.22 13.55
C SER A 297 -10.57 7.10 14.58
N ILE A 298 -9.52 6.29 14.75
CA ILE A 298 -9.42 5.20 15.71
C ILE A 298 -8.78 5.73 16.99
N GLN A 299 -7.60 6.34 16.87
CA GLN A 299 -6.74 6.70 18.00
C GLN A 299 -7.39 7.74 18.94
N ARG A 300 -8.20 8.67 18.42
CA ARG A 300 -8.90 9.66 19.27
C ARG A 300 -9.90 9.04 20.26
N ARG A 301 -10.38 7.81 19.99
CA ARG A 301 -11.31 7.10 20.87
C ARG A 301 -10.60 6.27 21.95
N LEU A 302 -9.28 6.14 21.86
CA LEU A 302 -8.47 5.31 22.73
C LEU A 302 -7.69 6.18 23.70
N LYS A 303 -7.40 5.65 24.89
CA LYS A 303 -6.55 6.32 25.88
C LYS A 303 -5.10 5.99 25.61
N ASN A 304 -4.24 6.99 25.83
CA ASN A 304 -2.79 6.77 25.78
C ASN A 304 -2.36 5.79 26.88
N ASP A 305 -1.46 4.89 26.52
CA ASP A 305 -0.78 4.00 27.48
C ASP A 305 -0.09 4.83 28.57
N LYS A 306 -0.18 4.37 29.82
CA LYS A 306 0.43 5.02 30.99
C LYS A 306 1.95 4.92 30.95
N GLU A 307 2.50 3.88 30.34
CA GLU A 307 3.95 3.68 30.21
C GLU A 307 4.53 4.41 28.99
N ARG A 308 3.69 5.02 28.16
CA ARG A 308 4.14 5.79 27.01
C ARG A 308 4.83 7.07 27.48
N SER A 309 5.90 7.45 26.76
CA SER A 309 6.72 8.60 27.14
C SER A 309 5.91 9.90 27.25
N PRO A 310 6.07 10.66 28.34
CA PRO A 310 5.39 11.94 28.54
C PRO A 310 5.89 13.05 27.60
N LEU A 311 6.99 12.81 26.87
CA LEU A 311 7.51 13.75 25.86
C LEU A 311 6.66 13.76 24.57
N LEU A 312 5.77 12.76 24.41
CA LEU A 312 4.79 12.74 23.33
C LEU A 312 3.57 13.62 23.69
N PRO A 313 2.97 14.28 22.71
CA PRO A 313 1.83 15.15 22.94
C PRO A 313 0.60 14.31 23.28
N CYS A 314 -0.21 14.79 24.23
CA CYS A 314 -1.44 14.10 24.64
C CYS A 314 -2.43 13.88 23.48
N HIS A 315 -2.45 14.79 22.52
CA HIS A 315 -3.28 14.76 21.32
C HIS A 315 -2.67 13.97 20.14
N ASN A 316 -1.55 13.28 20.36
CA ASN A 316 -0.97 12.31 19.44
C ASN A 316 -0.59 12.85 18.05
N MET A 317 -0.21 14.12 17.93
CA MET A 317 0.28 14.69 16.67
C MET A 317 1.48 15.63 16.83
N TRP A 318 2.41 15.60 15.88
CA TRP A 318 3.49 16.57 15.72
C TRP A 318 3.41 17.25 14.36
N THR A 319 3.89 18.49 14.27
CA THR A 319 4.23 19.12 12.99
C THR A 319 5.53 18.52 12.44
N SER A 320 5.74 18.61 11.12
CA SER A 320 7.02 18.32 10.47
C SER A 320 8.17 19.08 11.11
N THR A 321 7.97 20.35 11.47
CA THR A 321 8.99 21.19 12.14
C THR A 321 9.43 20.58 13.48
N ARG A 322 8.47 20.16 14.32
CA ARG A 322 8.79 19.53 15.61
C ARG A 322 9.52 18.19 15.44
N PHE A 323 9.20 17.46 14.37
CA PHE A 323 9.94 16.25 14.03
C PHE A 323 11.37 16.54 13.56
N GLN A 324 11.59 17.59 12.76
CA GLN A 324 12.92 18.04 12.36
C GLN A 324 13.77 18.47 13.57
N GLU A 325 13.20 19.21 14.51
CA GLU A 325 13.85 19.56 15.77
C GLU A 325 14.22 18.31 16.59
N TYR A 326 13.33 17.31 16.64
CA TYR A 326 13.60 16.04 17.29
C TYR A 326 14.80 15.33 16.65
N LEU A 327 14.87 15.28 15.32
CA LEU A 327 16.01 14.72 14.59
C LEU A 327 17.30 15.50 14.86
N GLN A 328 17.24 16.83 14.86
CA GLN A 328 18.38 17.70 15.17
C GLN A 328 18.93 17.41 16.56
N LYS A 329 18.07 17.32 17.59
CA LYS A 329 18.45 16.99 18.97
C LYS A 329 19.09 15.60 19.12
N ARG A 330 18.85 14.69 18.16
CA ARG A 330 19.44 13.35 18.10
C ARG A 330 20.68 13.27 17.21
N GLY A 331 21.22 14.40 16.74
CA GLY A 331 22.37 14.46 15.84
C GLY A 331 22.07 14.02 14.41
N ARG A 332 20.79 14.07 13.99
CA ARG A 332 20.30 13.60 12.68
C ARG A 332 19.54 14.69 11.91
N GLY A 333 19.84 15.96 12.15
CA GLY A 333 19.10 17.08 11.55
C GLY A 333 19.04 17.09 10.03
N GLY A 334 20.12 16.65 9.37
CA GLY A 334 20.17 16.58 7.90
C GLY A 334 19.22 15.53 7.30
N THR A 335 18.78 14.53 8.06
CA THR A 335 18.01 13.38 7.55
C THR A 335 16.67 13.76 6.91
N TRP A 336 16.00 14.81 7.41
CA TRP A 336 14.78 15.29 6.79
C TRP A 336 15.02 15.79 5.37
N GLY A 337 15.98 16.70 5.20
CA GLY A 337 16.29 17.33 3.92
C GLY A 337 17.02 16.41 2.93
N SER A 338 17.82 15.45 3.41
CA SER A 338 18.62 14.59 2.54
C SER A 338 17.93 13.27 2.16
N ILE A 339 17.09 12.71 3.04
CA ILE A 339 16.50 11.38 2.85
C ILE A 339 14.97 11.46 2.81
N ILE A 340 14.34 11.93 3.88
CA ILE A 340 12.89 11.77 4.08
C ILE A 340 12.11 12.59 3.05
N TYR A 341 12.35 13.90 3.01
CA TYR A 341 11.61 14.84 2.18
C TYR A 341 11.78 14.58 0.67
N PRO A 342 13.00 14.38 0.14
CA PRO A 342 13.18 14.02 -1.28
C PRO A 342 12.55 12.66 -1.63
N SER A 343 12.58 11.69 -0.72
CA SER A 343 12.02 10.36 -1.00
C SER A 343 10.49 10.35 -1.02
N MET A 344 9.82 11.12 -0.15
CA MET A 344 8.36 11.31 -0.22
C MET A 344 7.95 11.97 -1.54
N LYS A 345 8.69 13.01 -1.97
CA LYS A 345 8.49 13.68 -3.27
C LYS A 345 8.61 12.71 -4.45
N ARG A 346 9.64 11.87 -4.48
CA ARG A 346 9.83 10.85 -5.52
C ARG A 346 8.70 9.83 -5.54
N ALA A 347 8.28 9.33 -4.37
CA ALA A 347 7.18 8.37 -4.26
C ALA A 347 5.86 8.95 -4.79
N VAL A 348 5.51 10.20 -4.43
CA VAL A 348 4.31 10.89 -4.95
C VAL A 348 4.40 11.09 -6.46
N THR A 349 5.54 11.56 -6.97
CA THR A 349 5.75 11.77 -8.41
C THR A 349 5.56 10.48 -9.19
N ASN A 350 6.19 9.40 -8.74
CA ASN A 350 6.07 8.07 -9.35
C ASN A 350 4.63 7.56 -9.33
N ALA A 351 3.92 7.69 -8.20
CA ALA A 351 2.53 7.28 -8.09
C ALA A 351 1.60 8.03 -9.05
N MET A 352 1.80 9.34 -9.22
CA MET A 352 0.97 10.15 -10.11
C MET A 352 1.29 9.90 -11.59
N ARG A 353 2.55 9.63 -11.94
CA ARG A 353 2.94 9.30 -13.33
C ARG A 353 2.24 8.05 -13.86
N VAL A 354 2.09 7.03 -13.03
CA VAL A 354 1.34 5.81 -13.41
C VAL A 354 -0.17 6.05 -13.45
N ALA A 355 -0.66 6.86 -12.51
CA ALA A 355 -2.07 7.16 -12.44
C ALA A 355 -2.60 7.97 -13.62
N GLN A 356 -1.73 8.70 -14.33
CA GLN A 356 -2.09 9.70 -15.32
C GLN A 356 -3.06 9.18 -16.39
N ASP A 357 -2.84 7.98 -16.92
CA ASP A 357 -3.67 7.41 -17.99
C ASP A 357 -5.01 6.86 -17.50
N HIS A 358 -5.19 6.77 -16.17
CA HIS A 358 -6.38 6.20 -15.54
C HIS A 358 -7.35 7.28 -15.02
N VAL A 359 -6.92 8.55 -14.99
CA VAL A 359 -7.71 9.65 -14.44
C VAL A 359 -8.51 10.35 -15.54
N GLU A 360 -9.76 10.66 -15.23
CA GLU A 360 -10.57 11.50 -16.09
C GLU A 360 -10.24 12.96 -15.82
N ALA A 361 -9.28 13.46 -16.61
CA ALA A 361 -8.85 14.84 -16.56
C ALA A 361 -10.00 15.77 -16.97
N ARG A 362 -10.23 16.80 -16.15
CA ARG A 362 -11.22 17.84 -16.43
C ARG A 362 -10.56 19.22 -16.34
N LYS A 363 -10.68 20.01 -17.40
CA LYS A 363 -10.23 21.40 -17.38
C LYS A 363 -10.97 22.16 -16.27
N ASN A 364 -10.26 23.09 -15.61
CA ASN A 364 -10.75 23.83 -14.45
C ASN A 364 -11.12 22.96 -13.23
N SER A 365 -10.57 21.74 -13.15
CA SER A 365 -10.50 20.96 -11.92
C SER A 365 -9.09 20.99 -11.33
N PHE A 366 -9.01 20.80 -10.02
CA PHE A 366 -7.80 20.54 -9.25
C PHE A 366 -8.18 19.57 -8.14
N GLU A 367 -7.24 18.89 -7.51
CA GLU A 367 -7.57 18.06 -6.34
C GLU A 367 -6.40 17.97 -5.36
N LEU A 368 -6.73 18.16 -4.09
CA LEU A 368 -5.80 18.04 -2.98
C LEU A 368 -5.86 16.60 -2.43
N TYR A 369 -4.71 15.95 -2.35
CA TYR A 369 -4.57 14.58 -1.87
C TYR A 369 -3.74 14.53 -0.59
N GLY A 370 -3.94 13.47 0.19
CA GLY A 370 -3.10 13.17 1.36
C GLY A 370 -2.40 11.82 1.19
N ALA A 371 -1.08 11.83 1.09
CA ALA A 371 -0.25 10.63 1.10
C ALA A 371 0.17 10.28 2.55
N ASP A 372 0.04 9.01 2.90
CA ASP A 372 0.41 8.48 4.21
C ASP A 372 1.71 7.68 4.09
N PHE A 373 2.73 8.07 4.86
CA PHE A 373 4.03 7.43 4.87
C PHE A 373 4.39 6.85 6.24
N ILE A 374 5.09 5.73 6.26
CA ILE A 374 5.77 5.20 7.45
C ILE A 374 7.28 5.24 7.19
N LEU A 375 8.08 5.61 8.18
CA LEU A 375 9.54 5.56 8.06
C LEU A 375 10.07 4.19 8.50
N GLY A 376 10.99 3.61 7.72
CA GLY A 376 11.84 2.51 8.18
C GLY A 376 12.88 3.01 9.20
N ARG A 377 13.58 2.09 9.88
CA ARG A 377 14.70 2.44 10.79
C ARG A 377 15.84 3.16 10.08
N ASP A 378 15.97 2.96 8.78
CA ASP A 378 16.88 3.65 7.87
C ASP A 378 16.39 5.05 7.43
N PHE A 379 15.28 5.52 8.01
CA PHE A 379 14.61 6.79 7.69
C PHE A 379 14.04 6.88 6.27
N LYS A 380 14.01 5.78 5.50
CA LYS A 380 13.37 5.79 4.19
C LYS A 380 11.85 5.77 4.36
N PRO A 381 11.11 6.64 3.67
CA PRO A 381 9.65 6.65 3.71
C PRO A 381 9.06 5.56 2.80
N TRP A 382 8.08 4.85 3.35
CA TRP A 382 7.26 3.86 2.69
C TRP A 382 5.86 4.41 2.49
N LEU A 383 5.43 4.59 1.24
CA LEU A 383 4.08 5.00 0.89
C LEU A 383 3.10 3.88 1.28
N ILE A 384 2.06 4.22 2.03
CA ILE A 384 1.08 3.25 2.54
C ILE A 384 -0.28 3.41 1.85
N GLU A 385 -0.73 4.65 1.69
CA GLU A 385 -1.97 4.98 0.99
C GLU A 385 -1.94 6.41 0.47
N ILE A 386 -2.71 6.69 -0.57
CA ILE A 386 -3.07 8.05 -1.01
C ILE A 386 -4.57 8.19 -0.83
N ASN A 387 -4.99 9.26 -0.17
CA ASN A 387 -6.38 9.57 0.12
C ASN A 387 -6.83 10.75 -0.74
N SER A 388 -7.93 10.57 -1.50
CA SER A 388 -8.70 11.71 -2.00
C SER A 388 -9.44 12.38 -0.85
N SER A 389 -9.67 13.69 -0.99
CA SER A 389 -10.39 14.49 0.02
C SER A 389 -9.86 14.27 1.45
N PRO A 390 -8.55 14.51 1.71
CA PRO A 390 -7.99 14.35 3.04
C PRO A 390 -8.78 15.21 4.04
N THR A 391 -9.02 14.68 5.24
CA THR A 391 -9.80 15.39 6.25
C THR A 391 -9.16 16.74 6.62
N MET A 392 -9.97 17.80 6.59
CA MET A 392 -9.60 19.15 7.02
C MET A 392 -10.21 19.53 8.37
N HIS A 393 -10.69 18.53 9.12
CA HIS A 393 -11.30 18.78 10.42
C HIS A 393 -10.23 19.22 11.44
N PRO A 394 -10.42 20.33 12.18
CA PRO A 394 -9.50 20.84 13.18
C PRO A 394 -9.54 19.99 14.46
N SER A 395 -9.09 18.73 14.37
CA SER A 395 -9.22 17.75 15.45
C SER A 395 -8.23 17.92 16.60
N THR A 396 -7.14 18.63 16.35
CA THR A 396 -6.03 18.91 17.26
C THR A 396 -5.48 20.31 16.94
N PRO A 397 -4.72 20.96 17.83
CA PRO A 397 -4.09 22.24 17.52
C PRO A 397 -3.24 22.20 16.24
N VAL A 398 -2.54 21.09 16.00
CA VAL A 398 -1.74 20.85 14.78
C VAL A 398 -2.61 20.89 13.52
N THR A 399 -3.70 20.11 13.51
CA THR A 399 -4.60 20.07 12.34
C THR A 399 -5.42 21.34 12.18
N ALA A 400 -5.78 22.02 13.27
CA ALA A 400 -6.47 23.31 13.21
C ALA A 400 -5.65 24.37 12.46
N GLN A 401 -4.35 24.45 12.77
CA GLN A 401 -3.44 25.36 12.09
C GLN A 401 -3.17 24.92 10.65
N LEU A 402 -2.64 23.69 10.47
CA LEU A 402 -2.14 23.26 9.17
C LEU A 402 -3.25 23.07 8.13
N CYS A 403 -4.44 22.60 8.53
CA CYS A 403 -5.57 22.46 7.59
C CYS A 403 -6.10 23.82 7.13
N ALA A 404 -6.10 24.85 7.99
CA ALA A 404 -6.48 26.20 7.57
C ALA A 404 -5.48 26.75 6.56
N GLN A 405 -4.17 26.64 6.85
CA GLN A 405 -3.10 27.10 5.96
C GLN A 405 -3.11 26.42 4.60
N VAL A 406 -3.21 25.09 4.53
CA VAL A 406 -3.20 24.37 3.25
C VAL A 406 -4.43 24.70 2.39
N GLN A 407 -5.58 24.98 3.02
CA GLN A 407 -6.79 25.41 2.30
C GLN A 407 -6.60 26.80 1.68
N GLU A 408 -6.07 27.76 2.45
CA GLU A 408 -5.76 29.10 1.95
C GLU A 408 -4.73 29.04 0.81
N ASP A 409 -3.62 28.35 1.02
CA ASP A 409 -2.54 28.22 0.04
C ASP A 409 -2.99 27.48 -1.22
N THR A 410 -3.96 26.56 -1.10
CA THR A 410 -4.57 25.90 -2.27
C THR A 410 -5.28 26.94 -3.14
N ILE A 411 -6.00 27.88 -2.55
CA ILE A 411 -6.67 28.96 -3.29
C ILE A 411 -5.64 29.83 -4.03
N LYS A 412 -4.54 30.19 -3.36
CA LYS A 412 -3.45 30.96 -3.98
C LYS A 412 -2.90 30.28 -5.25
N VAL A 413 -2.68 28.96 -5.19
CA VAL A 413 -2.18 28.19 -6.34
C VAL A 413 -3.20 28.09 -7.48
N VAL A 414 -4.49 27.93 -7.18
CA VAL A 414 -5.50 27.62 -8.21
C VAL A 414 -6.24 28.85 -8.75
N VAL A 415 -6.28 29.94 -7.98
CA VAL A 415 -6.94 31.21 -8.33
C VAL A 415 -5.90 32.30 -8.62
N ASP A 416 -5.11 32.69 -7.63
CA ASP A 416 -4.25 33.89 -7.74
C ASP A 416 -3.17 33.72 -8.82
N ARG A 417 -2.59 32.51 -8.92
CA ARG A 417 -1.61 32.19 -9.97
C ARG A 417 -2.13 32.29 -11.41
N LYS A 418 -3.45 32.28 -11.61
CA LYS A 418 -4.04 32.53 -12.94
C LYS A 418 -3.94 34.00 -13.33
N LEU A 419 -3.93 34.90 -12.35
CA LEU A 419 -3.79 36.35 -12.54
C LEU A 419 -2.31 36.75 -12.56
N ASP A 420 -1.51 36.24 -11.61
CA ASP A 420 -0.08 36.51 -11.51
C ASP A 420 0.72 35.23 -11.28
N ARG A 421 1.56 34.86 -12.26
CA ARG A 421 2.41 33.65 -12.19
C ARG A 421 3.52 33.75 -11.13
N ASN A 422 3.76 34.91 -10.54
CA ASN A 422 4.79 35.11 -9.51
C ASN A 422 4.17 35.40 -8.13
N CYS A 423 2.85 35.25 -7.97
CA CYS A 423 2.19 35.48 -6.70
C CYS A 423 2.70 34.54 -5.59
N ASP A 424 2.45 34.93 -4.34
CA ASP A 424 2.62 34.04 -3.19
C ASP A 424 1.79 32.77 -3.39
N ILE A 425 2.38 31.62 -3.09
CA ILE A 425 1.72 30.30 -3.10
C ILE A 425 1.76 29.64 -1.72
N GLY A 426 2.13 30.43 -0.70
CA GLY A 426 2.35 29.99 0.66
C GLY A 426 3.34 28.84 0.74
N ASN A 427 2.93 27.75 1.40
CA ASN A 427 3.81 26.61 1.63
C ASN A 427 3.81 25.58 0.49
N PHE A 428 3.11 25.82 -0.62
CA PHE A 428 3.28 24.96 -1.79
C PHE A 428 4.62 25.21 -2.49
N GLU A 429 5.12 24.18 -3.15
CA GLU A 429 6.18 24.27 -4.16
C GLU A 429 5.82 23.41 -5.36
N LEU A 430 6.29 23.80 -6.54
CA LEU A 430 6.14 22.98 -7.73
C LEU A 430 7.05 21.75 -7.59
N LEU A 431 6.45 20.56 -7.55
CA LEU A 431 7.19 19.30 -7.46
C LEU A 431 7.51 18.74 -8.84
N TRP A 432 6.50 18.71 -9.71
CA TRP A 432 6.63 18.11 -11.03
C TRP A 432 5.76 18.85 -12.02
N ARG A 433 6.29 19.07 -13.22
CA ARG A 433 5.54 19.52 -14.38
C ARG A 433 6.14 18.86 -15.61
N GLN A 434 5.39 17.96 -16.22
CA GLN A 434 5.81 17.37 -17.49
C GLN A 434 5.50 18.32 -18.67
N PRO A 435 6.08 18.06 -19.86
CA PRO A 435 5.61 18.69 -21.10
C PRO A 435 4.17 18.31 -21.42
N ALA A 436 3.41 19.22 -22.04
CA ALA A 436 2.08 18.89 -22.53
C ALA A 436 2.21 17.88 -23.68
N VAL A 437 1.39 16.83 -23.64
CA VAL A 437 1.30 15.86 -24.73
C VAL A 437 0.12 16.27 -25.59
N GLU A 438 0.38 16.58 -26.87
CA GLU A 438 -0.71 16.75 -27.83
C GLU A 438 -1.34 15.39 -28.07
N LEU A 439 -2.57 15.20 -27.57
CA LEU A 439 -3.34 14.03 -27.94
C LEU A 439 -3.69 14.18 -29.43
N PRO A 440 -3.35 13.20 -30.29
CA PRO A 440 -3.78 13.26 -31.67
C PRO A 440 -5.31 13.41 -31.69
N PRO A 441 -5.87 14.27 -32.56
CA PRO A 441 -7.30 14.42 -32.67
C PRO A 441 -7.90 13.04 -32.91
N PHE A 442 -8.73 12.58 -31.98
CA PHE A 442 -9.50 11.36 -32.15
C PHE A 442 -10.56 11.64 -33.22
N ASN A 443 -10.16 11.49 -34.48
CA ASN A 443 -11.11 11.30 -35.56
C ASN A 443 -11.66 9.89 -35.33
N GLY A 444 -12.88 9.80 -34.79
CA GLY A 444 -13.61 8.54 -34.70
C GLY A 444 -13.97 8.02 -36.09
N SER A 445 -12.97 7.62 -36.85
CA SER A 445 -13.11 6.94 -38.12
C SER A 445 -13.19 5.44 -37.82
N ASP A 446 -14.42 4.93 -37.77
CA ASP A 446 -14.81 3.54 -38.04
C ASP A 446 -13.71 2.47 -37.91
N LEU A 447 -13.33 2.14 -36.68
CA LEU A 447 -12.73 0.83 -36.42
C LEU A 447 -13.86 -0.21 -36.47
N CYS A 448 -14.04 -0.84 -37.63
CA CYS A 448 -14.87 -2.03 -37.76
C CYS A 448 -14.00 -3.27 -37.52
N VAL A 449 -14.52 -4.22 -36.74
CA VAL A 449 -13.96 -5.56 -36.63
C VAL A 449 -14.82 -6.46 -37.51
N GLU A 450 -14.28 -6.87 -38.66
CA GLU A 450 -14.87 -7.93 -39.46
C GLU A 450 -14.37 -9.29 -38.97
N GLY A 451 -15.28 -10.17 -38.61
CA GLY A 451 -15.00 -11.54 -38.22
C GLY A 451 -16.06 -12.49 -38.75
N ILE A 452 -15.67 -13.71 -39.07
CA ILE A 452 -16.58 -14.76 -39.54
C ILE A 452 -16.86 -15.72 -38.39
N SER A 453 -18.13 -16.01 -38.12
CA SER A 453 -18.52 -16.94 -37.07
C SER A 453 -18.07 -18.37 -37.40
N VAL A 454 -17.21 -18.95 -36.56
CA VAL A 454 -16.82 -20.36 -36.66
C VAL A 454 -17.90 -21.21 -36.02
N LYS A 455 -18.72 -21.88 -36.83
CA LYS A 455 -19.73 -22.82 -36.33
C LYS A 455 -19.03 -24.02 -35.68
N LYS A 456 -19.28 -24.26 -34.40
CA LYS A 456 -18.86 -25.50 -33.72
C LYS A 456 -19.40 -26.71 -34.50
N ALA A 457 -18.52 -27.64 -34.86
CA ALA A 457 -18.92 -28.92 -35.42
C ALA A 457 -19.87 -29.62 -34.45
N LYS A 458 -21.08 -29.97 -34.91
CA LYS A 458 -22.02 -30.79 -34.15
C LYS A 458 -21.38 -32.17 -33.95
N LYS A 459 -20.98 -32.50 -32.72
CA LYS A 459 -20.77 -33.91 -32.34
C LYS A 459 -22.12 -34.62 -32.45
N GLN A 460 -22.22 -35.59 -33.36
CA GLN A 460 -23.32 -36.55 -33.33
C GLN A 460 -23.21 -37.37 -32.05
N MET A 461 -24.22 -37.29 -31.17
CA MET A 461 -24.42 -38.30 -30.14
C MET A 461 -25.21 -39.47 -30.74
N PRO A 462 -24.88 -40.73 -30.40
CA PRO A 462 -25.65 -41.89 -30.83
C PRO A 462 -27.01 -41.96 -30.07
N PRO A 463 -28.03 -42.60 -30.66
CA PRO A 463 -29.41 -42.52 -30.19
C PRO A 463 -29.63 -43.34 -28.91
N ILE A 464 -30.34 -42.75 -27.95
CA ILE A 464 -30.93 -43.44 -26.80
C ILE A 464 -32.31 -43.93 -27.24
N ALA A 465 -32.58 -45.22 -27.00
CA ALA A 465 -33.82 -45.90 -27.37
C ALA A 465 -35.05 -45.32 -26.66
N SER A 466 -36.15 -45.21 -27.41
CA SER A 466 -37.46 -44.79 -26.96
C SER A 466 -38.15 -45.87 -26.12
N VAL A 467 -38.61 -45.52 -24.91
CA VAL A 467 -39.74 -46.19 -24.26
C VAL A 467 -40.87 -45.17 -24.24
N GLY A 468 -41.98 -45.52 -24.90
CA GLY A 468 -43.12 -44.64 -25.13
C GLY A 468 -44.24 -44.75 -24.09
N LEU A 469 -45.36 -44.08 -24.45
CA LEU A 469 -46.69 -43.97 -23.80
C LEU A 469 -46.81 -42.75 -22.86
N SER A 470 -47.85 -41.91 -22.88
CA SER A 470 -49.04 -41.72 -23.72
C SER A 470 -49.65 -40.37 -23.31
N GLU A 471 -50.31 -39.67 -24.24
CA GLU A 471 -51.14 -38.48 -23.98
C GLU A 471 -52.41 -38.80 -23.17
N SER A 472 -52.84 -37.83 -22.36
CA SER A 472 -54.19 -37.19 -22.33
C SER A 472 -54.70 -36.90 -20.91
N LEU A 473 -55.07 -35.64 -20.63
CA LEU A 473 -56.43 -35.18 -20.30
C LEU A 473 -56.46 -33.78 -19.67
N LEU A 474 -57.50 -33.06 -20.05
CA LEU A 474 -57.92 -31.70 -19.75
C LEU A 474 -58.45 -31.55 -18.31
N ASP A 475 -58.32 -30.38 -17.67
CA ASP A 475 -59.44 -29.45 -17.40
C ASP A 475 -59.02 -28.19 -16.58
N ALA A 476 -59.83 -27.12 -16.66
CA ALA A 476 -59.56 -25.75 -16.22
C ALA A 476 -60.07 -25.40 -14.77
N PRO A 477 -60.28 -24.11 -14.36
CA PRO A 477 -59.41 -23.21 -13.58
C PRO A 477 -60.05 -22.77 -12.22
N PRO A 478 -59.59 -21.74 -11.43
CA PRO A 478 -59.75 -20.29 -11.74
C PRO A 478 -58.76 -19.24 -11.10
N LYS A 479 -58.70 -18.04 -11.75
CA LYS A 479 -58.61 -16.61 -11.27
C LYS A 479 -57.65 -16.23 -10.09
N VAL A 480 -56.85 -15.14 -10.13
CA VAL A 480 -57.27 -13.71 -9.96
C VAL A 480 -56.06 -12.71 -10.11
N ARG A 481 -56.28 -11.60 -10.86
CA ARG A 481 -55.75 -10.19 -10.85
C ARG A 481 -54.23 -9.87 -10.94
N SER A 482 -53.75 -9.21 -12.03
CA SER A 482 -53.77 -7.76 -12.44
C SER A 482 -52.69 -6.89 -11.76
N ALA A 483 -51.91 -5.98 -12.37
CA ALA A 483 -51.95 -5.31 -13.67
C ALA A 483 -50.55 -4.72 -14.01
N ARG A 484 -50.21 -4.59 -15.31
CA ARG A 484 -49.22 -3.62 -15.81
C ARG A 484 -49.63 -3.19 -17.22
N ALA A 485 -49.95 -1.91 -17.39
CA ALA A 485 -50.35 -1.33 -18.67
C ALA A 485 -49.12 -0.85 -19.46
N LEU A 486 -49.20 -1.06 -20.77
CA LEU A 486 -48.28 -0.62 -21.81
C LEU A 486 -48.33 0.90 -22.02
N MET A 487 -47.20 1.48 -22.45
CA MET A 487 -47.19 2.75 -23.19
C MET A 487 -46.88 2.45 -24.65
N GLU A 488 -47.79 2.88 -25.52
CA GLU A 488 -47.60 2.96 -26.97
C GLU A 488 -47.03 4.31 -27.37
N THR A 489 -46.13 4.21 -28.34
CA THR A 489 -45.53 5.22 -29.21
C THR A 489 -46.53 6.08 -29.99
N VAL A 490 -46.28 7.39 -30.09
CA VAL A 490 -46.69 8.21 -31.24
C VAL A 490 -45.54 9.14 -31.64
N ILE A 491 -45.18 9.06 -32.93
CA ILE A 491 -44.15 9.81 -33.65
C ILE A 491 -44.80 11.01 -34.35
N ARG A 492 -44.14 12.20 -34.36
CA ARG A 492 -44.20 13.22 -35.43
C ARG A 492 -43.15 14.35 -35.22
N PRO A 493 -42.80 15.17 -36.23
CA PRO A 493 -41.46 15.20 -36.85
C PRO A 493 -40.76 16.61 -36.74
N PRO A 494 -39.60 16.87 -37.39
CA PRO A 494 -38.67 17.94 -37.00
C PRO A 494 -38.96 19.28 -37.69
N ARG A 495 -38.51 20.39 -37.06
CA ARG A 495 -38.43 21.71 -37.69
C ARG A 495 -36.99 22.23 -37.74
N THR A 496 -36.69 22.80 -38.89
CA THR A 496 -35.42 23.31 -39.40
C THR A 496 -35.07 24.72 -38.91
N THR A 497 -33.76 24.94 -38.82
CA THR A 497 -32.91 26.15 -38.83
C THR A 497 -33.52 27.50 -39.26
N VAL A 498 -33.17 28.58 -38.53
CA VAL A 498 -32.65 29.86 -39.09
C VAL A 498 -31.64 30.49 -38.11
N ARG A 499 -30.54 30.99 -38.69
CA ARG A 499 -29.38 31.68 -38.15
C ARG A 499 -29.62 33.20 -38.29
N GLN A 500 -29.29 34.03 -37.30
CA GLN A 500 -29.17 35.48 -37.52
C GLN A 500 -27.98 36.07 -36.75
N ASP A 501 -27.13 36.72 -37.54
CA ASP A 501 -25.90 37.43 -37.19
C ASP A 501 -26.17 38.73 -36.42
N TRP A 502 -25.24 39.13 -35.55
CA TRP A 502 -25.07 40.52 -35.14
C TRP A 502 -23.65 40.97 -35.50
N LYS A 503 -23.57 41.89 -36.47
CA LYS A 503 -22.36 42.59 -36.91
C LYS A 503 -22.11 43.84 -36.08
N ARG A 504 -20.82 44.10 -35.86
CA ARG A 504 -20.20 45.41 -35.54
C ARG A 504 -20.54 46.45 -36.61
N GLU A 505 -20.76 47.69 -36.18
CA GLU A 505 -20.40 48.88 -36.95
C GLU A 505 -19.53 49.82 -36.12
N GLU A 506 -18.40 50.22 -36.70
CA GLU A 506 -17.57 51.34 -36.29
C GLU A 506 -18.17 52.64 -36.86
N ALA A 507 -18.09 53.74 -36.10
CA ALA A 507 -18.12 55.08 -36.66
C ALA A 507 -17.01 55.93 -36.03
N LYS A 508 -16.15 56.44 -36.91
CA LYS A 508 -15.01 57.35 -36.67
C LYS A 508 -15.51 58.76 -36.34
N GLY A 509 -14.77 59.47 -35.49
CA GLY A 509 -14.89 60.92 -35.28
C GLY A 509 -13.63 61.51 -34.65
N PHE A 510 -12.82 62.17 -35.48
CA PHE A 510 -11.58 62.89 -35.18
C PHE A 510 -11.77 64.14 -34.27
N ARG A 511 -10.80 64.44 -33.37
CA ARG A 511 -9.78 65.53 -33.43
C ARG A 511 -9.18 65.82 -32.04
N VAL A 512 -7.89 65.51 -31.81
CA VAL A 512 -6.70 66.38 -31.73
C VAL A 512 -6.76 67.55 -30.70
N ILE A 513 -5.83 67.57 -29.73
CA ILE A 513 -4.75 68.58 -29.49
C ILE A 513 -4.29 68.58 -28.01
N SER A 514 -3.02 68.19 -27.80
CA SER A 514 -1.96 68.75 -26.91
C SER A 514 -2.26 69.00 -25.40
N LYS A 515 -1.33 68.93 -24.43
CA LYS A 515 0.13 69.12 -24.41
C LYS A 515 0.64 68.78 -22.98
N ARG A 516 1.79 68.09 -22.92
CA ARG A 516 2.98 68.30 -22.06
C ARG A 516 2.90 68.45 -20.52
N ARG A 517 3.79 67.63 -19.91
CA ARG A 517 4.79 67.91 -18.83
C ARG A 517 4.20 68.10 -17.42
N ALA A 518 4.83 67.63 -16.34
CA ALA A 518 6.19 67.16 -16.10
C ALA A 518 6.19 65.92 -15.19
#